data_AF-A0A2I1F4N1-F1
#
_entry.id   AF-A0A2I1F4N1-F1
#
_cell.length_a   1.000
_cell.length_b   1.000
_cell.length_c   1.000
_cell.angle_alpha   90.00
_cell.angle_beta   90.00
_cell.angle_gamma   90.00
#
_symmetry.space_group_name_H-M   'P 1'
#
loop_
_entity.id
_entity.type
_entity.pdbx_description
1 polymer ?
#
loop_
_entity_poly.entity_id
_entity_poly.type
_entity_poly.pdbx_seq_one_letter_code
_entity_poly.pdbx_strand_id
1 'polypeptide(L)'
;MTSENENVVVHTWEDVKEIQLRYRAYRERIKKEYGSLDNYIYQNVLNWPKESSPNDPSLQEYFSSKIPSTHYNLRLNDFPYTIDSSISHYVLWSRLPFRDPNDRNVKDDINLFLKENFPGNEEWLFFINPPQLQSIKNIWHGHIFVRDILNTPNKT
;
A
#
# COMPACT_ATOMS: atom_id res chain seq x y z
N MET A 1 28.57 -27.86 8.88
CA MET A 1 27.23 -27.62 8.31
C MET A 1 26.32 -27.19 9.44
N THR A 2 26.25 -25.89 9.69
CA THR A 2 25.27 -25.28 10.57
C THR A 2 24.60 -24.24 9.72
N SER A 3 23.42 -24.57 9.16
CA SER A 3 22.56 -23.57 8.57
C SER A 3 22.15 -22.63 9.69
N GLU A 4 22.68 -21.42 9.65
CA GLU A 4 22.21 -20.32 10.48
C GLU A 4 20.71 -20.19 10.21
N ASN A 5 19.89 -20.51 11.22
CA ASN A 5 18.48 -20.17 11.19
C ASN A 5 18.43 -18.64 11.15
N GLU A 6 18.24 -18.09 9.95
CA GLU A 6 17.90 -16.69 9.78
C GLU A 6 16.73 -16.38 10.72
N ASN A 7 16.93 -15.38 11.57
CA ASN A 7 15.98 -14.96 12.58
C ASN A 7 14.69 -14.48 11.87
N VAL A 8 13.75 -15.40 11.65
CA VAL A 8 12.39 -15.05 11.25
C VAL A 8 11.83 -14.21 12.39
N VAL A 9 11.63 -12.92 12.13
CA VAL A 9 11.09 -11.98 13.11
C VAL A 9 9.59 -12.27 13.23
N VAL A 10 9.23 -13.19 14.11
CA VAL A 10 7.83 -13.45 14.43
C VAL A 10 7.37 -12.39 15.40
N HIS A 11 6.40 -11.56 15.00
CA HIS A 11 5.73 -10.64 15.92
C HIS A 11 5.06 -11.42 17.05
N THR A 12 5.41 -11.10 18.29
CA THR A 12 4.73 -11.62 19.47
C THR A 12 3.33 -11.02 19.61
N TRP A 13 2.48 -11.64 20.42
CA TRP A 13 1.14 -11.11 20.70
C TRP A 13 1.18 -9.72 21.34
N GLU A 14 2.19 -9.47 22.17
CA GLU A 14 2.45 -8.18 22.79
C GLU A 14 2.85 -7.13 21.75
N ASP A 15 3.67 -7.49 20.75
CA ASP A 15 4.01 -6.59 19.64
C ASP A 15 2.76 -6.18 18.85
N VAL A 16 1.88 -7.13 18.56
CA VAL A 16 0.61 -6.86 17.84
C VAL A 16 -0.27 -5.89 18.61
N LYS A 17 -0.40 -6.08 19.93
CA LYS A 17 -1.15 -5.15 20.80
C LYS A 17 -0.53 -3.76 20.78
N GLU A 18 0.80 -3.67 20.88
CA GLU A 18 1.50 -2.40 20.92
C GLU A 18 1.34 -1.63 19.60
N ILE A 19 1.52 -2.31 18.45
CA ILE A 19 1.30 -1.74 17.12
C ILE A 19 -0.12 -1.20 17.00
N GLN A 20 -1.13 -1.96 17.47
CA GLN A 20 -2.52 -1.52 17.41
C GLN A 20 -2.79 -0.30 18.31
N LEU A 21 -2.17 -0.22 19.48
CA LEU A 21 -2.26 0.95 20.36
C LEU A 21 -1.62 2.18 19.71
N ARG A 22 -0.44 2.03 19.10
CA ARG A 22 0.25 3.10 18.37
C ARG A 22 -0.60 3.60 17.20
N TYR A 23 -1.21 2.69 16.43
CA TYR A 23 -2.11 3.05 15.33
C TYR A 23 -3.31 3.87 15.81
N ARG A 24 -3.97 3.45 16.90
CA ARG A 24 -5.10 4.18 17.47
C ARG A 24 -4.69 5.58 17.95
N ALA A 25 -3.61 5.67 18.71
CA ALA A 25 -3.09 6.95 19.20
C ALA A 25 -2.72 7.89 18.05
N TYR A 26 -2.10 7.35 17.00
CA TYR A 26 -1.80 8.07 15.77
C TYR A 26 -3.08 8.63 15.12
N ARG A 27 -4.11 7.80 14.92
CA ARG A 27 -5.37 8.25 14.33
C ARG A 27 -6.05 9.36 15.10
N GLU A 28 -6.11 9.22 16.43
CA GLU A 28 -6.73 10.24 17.29
C GLU A 28 -5.97 11.57 17.22
N ARG A 29 -4.63 11.52 17.24
CA ARG A 29 -3.79 12.72 17.06
C ARG A 29 -4.04 13.37 15.71
N ILE A 30 -4.00 12.60 14.62
CA ILE A 30 -4.21 13.11 13.27
C ILE A 30 -5.61 13.72 13.11
N LYS A 31 -6.64 13.07 13.66
CA LYS A 31 -8.01 13.60 13.64
C LYS A 31 -8.10 14.94 14.39
N LYS A 32 -7.40 15.08 15.52
CA LYS A 32 -7.35 16.32 16.31
C LYS A 32 -6.61 17.45 15.58
N GLU A 33 -5.48 17.15 14.94
CA GLU A 33 -4.60 18.15 14.31
C GLU A 33 -5.05 18.54 12.89
N TYR A 34 -5.55 17.59 12.10
CA TYR A 34 -5.83 17.76 10.67
C TYR A 34 -7.32 17.57 10.31
N GLY A 35 -8.17 17.22 11.28
CA GLY A 35 -9.61 16.97 11.11
C GLY A 35 -9.93 15.58 10.53
N SER A 36 -9.09 15.05 9.65
CA SER A 36 -9.22 13.71 9.07
C SER A 36 -7.86 13.12 8.67
N LEU A 37 -7.80 11.78 8.54
CA LEU A 37 -6.63 11.12 7.98
C LEU A 37 -6.41 11.54 6.53
N ASP A 38 -7.47 11.64 5.74
CA ASP A 38 -7.42 12.07 4.33
C ASP A 38 -6.70 13.42 4.20
N ASN A 39 -7.06 14.42 5.01
CA ASN A 39 -6.41 15.73 5.02
C ASN A 39 -4.92 15.63 5.35
N TYR A 40 -4.57 14.85 6.38
CA TYR A 40 -3.17 14.65 6.74
C TYR A 40 -2.37 14.00 5.61
N ILE A 41 -2.91 12.94 4.99
CA ILE A 41 -2.24 12.23 3.91
C ILE A 41 -2.02 13.16 2.71
N TYR A 42 -3.03 13.93 2.29
CA TYR A 42 -2.87 14.92 1.22
C TYR A 42 -1.75 15.93 1.52
N GLN A 43 -1.74 16.48 2.74
CA GLN A 43 -0.87 17.60 3.10
C GLN A 43 0.56 17.19 3.47
N ASN A 44 0.76 16.03 4.09
CA ASN A 44 2.03 15.67 4.72
C ASN A 44 2.67 14.41 4.12
N VAL A 45 1.88 13.55 3.46
CA VAL A 45 2.39 12.32 2.82
C VAL A 45 2.53 12.50 1.32
N LEU A 46 1.52 13.04 0.66
CA LEU A 46 1.45 13.12 -0.79
C LEU A 46 1.91 14.46 -1.34
N ASN A 47 1.75 15.54 -0.57
CA ASN A 47 1.98 16.92 -1.00
C ASN A 47 1.23 17.26 -2.30
N TRP A 48 0.05 16.66 -2.51
CA TRP A 48 -0.77 16.93 -3.68
C TRP A 48 -1.68 18.14 -3.43
N PRO A 49 -1.78 19.08 -4.40
CA PRO A 49 -2.77 20.15 -4.30
C PRO A 49 -4.18 19.58 -4.16
N LYS A 50 -4.95 20.15 -3.24
CA LYS A 50 -6.30 19.68 -2.86
C LYS A 50 -7.32 19.76 -4.00
N GLU A 51 -7.01 20.52 -5.06
CA GLU A 51 -7.89 20.77 -6.21
C GLU A 51 -7.68 19.82 -7.39
N SER A 52 -6.82 18.80 -7.27
CA SER A 52 -6.63 17.83 -8.35
C SER A 52 -7.74 16.78 -8.38
N SER A 53 -8.96 17.18 -8.71
CA SER A 53 -9.95 16.27 -9.29
C SER A 53 -9.93 16.45 -10.80
N PRO A 54 -9.74 15.40 -11.62
CA PRO A 54 -10.18 15.45 -13.00
C PRO A 54 -11.72 15.39 -12.96
N ASN A 55 -12.37 16.56 -12.89
CA ASN A 55 -13.82 16.69 -12.93
C ASN A 55 -14.33 16.65 -14.38
N ASP A 56 -14.11 15.54 -15.07
CA ASP A 56 -14.94 15.16 -16.21
C ASP A 56 -15.29 13.67 -16.10
N PRO A 57 -16.52 13.33 -15.69
CA PRO A 57 -16.99 11.94 -15.61
C PRO A 57 -16.93 11.18 -16.94
N SER A 58 -16.83 11.88 -18.08
CA SER A 58 -16.70 11.27 -19.41
C SER A 58 -15.26 10.86 -19.77
N LEU A 59 -14.26 11.33 -19.02
CA LEU A 59 -12.84 11.03 -19.19
C LEU A 59 -12.29 10.34 -17.95
N GLN A 60 -13.00 9.34 -17.41
CA GLN A 60 -12.51 8.60 -16.26
C GLN A 60 -11.27 7.77 -16.64
N GLU A 61 -10.11 8.41 -16.51
CA GLU A 61 -8.82 7.77 -16.58
C GLU A 61 -8.61 6.92 -15.33
N TYR A 62 -7.92 5.80 -15.52
CA TYR A 62 -7.56 4.88 -14.45
C TYR A 62 -6.05 4.88 -14.28
N PHE A 63 -5.59 4.43 -13.11
CA PHE A 63 -4.19 4.11 -12.92
C PHE A 63 -3.69 3.18 -14.04
N SER A 64 -2.53 3.49 -14.60
CA SER A 64 -1.79 2.65 -15.56
C SER A 64 -0.30 2.66 -15.24
N SER A 65 0.49 1.73 -15.79
CA SER A 65 1.96 1.76 -15.58
C SER A 65 2.65 3.00 -16.15
N LYS A 66 1.96 3.73 -17.04
CA LYS A 66 2.50 4.89 -17.76
C LYS A 66 2.14 6.24 -17.13
N ILE A 67 1.41 6.26 -16.01
CA ILE A 67 1.04 7.53 -15.38
C ILE A 67 2.30 8.27 -14.90
N PRO A 68 2.30 9.61 -14.90
CA PRO A 68 3.45 10.37 -14.41
C PRO A 68 3.75 10.05 -12.95
N SER A 69 5.03 10.03 -12.56
CA SER A 69 5.45 9.80 -11.17
C SER A 69 4.89 10.80 -10.17
N THR A 70 4.42 11.96 -10.64
CA THR A 70 3.72 12.97 -9.81
C THR A 70 2.29 12.57 -9.43
N HIS A 71 1.73 11.52 -10.03
CA HIS A 71 0.34 11.08 -9.84
C HIS A 71 0.20 9.88 -8.91
N TYR A 72 1.30 9.31 -8.44
CA TYR A 72 1.28 8.24 -7.46
C TYR A 72 2.35 8.44 -6.38
N ASN A 73 2.20 7.69 -5.29
CA ASN A 73 3.24 7.55 -4.27
C ASN A 73 3.26 6.10 -3.80
N LEU A 74 4.33 5.38 -4.15
CA LEU A 74 4.60 4.02 -3.66
C LEU A 74 5.50 4.13 -2.43
N ARG A 75 5.06 3.58 -1.30
CA ARG A 75 5.83 3.63 -0.05
C ARG A 75 5.50 2.46 0.87
N LEU A 76 6.38 2.18 1.83
CA LEU A 76 6.08 1.25 2.91
C LEU A 76 4.86 1.75 3.71
N ASN A 77 4.03 0.81 4.15
CA ASN A 77 2.92 1.10 5.02
C ASN A 77 3.47 1.44 6.42
N ASP A 78 3.10 2.60 6.96
CA ASP A 78 3.52 3.04 8.29
C ASP A 78 2.98 2.11 9.40
N PHE A 79 1.87 1.41 9.12
CA PHE A 79 1.25 0.43 10.00
C PHE A 79 0.98 -0.86 9.21
N PRO A 80 2.03 -1.64 8.89
CA PRO A 80 1.89 -2.85 8.10
C PRO A 80 1.05 -3.88 8.84
N TYR A 81 0.30 -4.68 8.09
CA TYR A 81 -0.40 -5.84 8.65
C TYR A 81 0.59 -6.80 9.29
N THR A 82 0.17 -7.45 10.36
CA THR A 82 0.95 -8.51 11.00
C THR A 82 0.93 -9.75 10.11
N ILE A 83 1.92 -9.85 9.22
CA ILE A 83 2.15 -10.95 8.28
C ILE A 83 3.57 -11.51 8.49
N ASP A 84 3.96 -12.51 7.69
CA ASP A 84 5.31 -13.07 7.75
C ASP A 84 6.37 -11.97 7.54
N SER A 85 7.43 -11.99 8.35
CA SER A 85 8.49 -10.97 8.32
C SER A 85 9.25 -10.90 6.99
N SER A 86 9.20 -11.95 6.17
CA SER A 86 9.77 -11.91 4.83
C SER A 86 8.95 -11.08 3.84
N ILE A 87 7.74 -10.66 4.23
CA ILE A 87 6.81 -9.90 3.39
C ILE A 87 6.84 -8.42 3.79
N SER A 88 7.24 -7.58 2.85
CA SER A 88 7.11 -6.12 2.96
C SER A 88 5.73 -5.67 2.51
N HIS A 89 5.07 -4.85 3.33
CA HIS A 89 3.75 -4.29 3.03
C HIS A 89 3.88 -2.82 2.60
N TYR A 90 3.62 -2.57 1.32
CA TYR A 90 3.57 -1.24 0.71
C TYR A 90 2.13 -0.74 0.52
N VAL A 91 1.98 0.58 0.46
CA VAL A 91 0.78 1.27 -0.02
C VAL A 91 1.14 2.05 -1.27
N LEU A 92 0.33 1.89 -2.31
CA LEU A 92 0.36 2.69 -3.53
C LEU A 92 -0.79 3.68 -3.50
N TRP A 93 -0.49 4.95 -3.25
CA TRP A 93 -1.43 6.06 -3.39
C TRP A 93 -1.53 6.49 -4.86
N SER A 94 -2.72 6.83 -5.32
CA SER A 94 -2.96 7.27 -6.69
C SER A 94 -3.92 8.45 -6.74
N ARG A 95 -3.68 9.38 -7.68
CA ARG A 95 -4.64 10.43 -8.06
C ARG A 95 -5.80 9.87 -8.88
N LEU A 96 -5.56 8.78 -9.60
CA LEU A 96 -6.54 8.13 -10.46
C LEU A 96 -7.10 6.87 -9.78
N PRO A 97 -8.38 6.54 -10.02
CA PRO A 97 -8.96 5.29 -9.53
C PRO A 97 -8.20 4.09 -10.10
N PHE A 98 -8.09 3.04 -9.28
CA PHE A 98 -7.72 1.72 -9.77
C PHE A 98 -8.95 1.06 -10.39
N ARG A 99 -8.75 0.32 -11.48
CA ARG A 99 -9.80 -0.57 -11.99
C ARG A 99 -10.00 -1.73 -11.02
N ASP A 100 -11.12 -2.44 -11.14
CA ASP A 100 -11.38 -3.65 -10.34
C ASP A 100 -10.24 -4.67 -10.54
N PRO A 101 -9.50 -5.08 -9.50
CA PRO A 101 -8.40 -6.05 -9.64
C PRO A 101 -8.84 -7.41 -10.22
N ASN A 102 -10.14 -7.72 -10.18
CA ASN A 102 -10.74 -8.92 -10.76
C ASN A 102 -11.12 -8.77 -12.24
N ASP A 103 -11.14 -7.55 -12.78
CA ASP A 103 -11.31 -7.34 -14.21
C ASP A 103 -10.05 -7.80 -14.95
N ARG A 104 -10.23 -8.71 -15.91
CA ARG A 104 -9.13 -9.38 -16.62
C ARG A 104 -8.27 -8.41 -17.42
N ASN A 105 -8.77 -7.22 -17.75
CA ASN A 105 -8.03 -6.16 -18.44
C ASN A 105 -7.16 -5.31 -17.50
N VAL A 106 -7.20 -5.54 -16.17
CA VAL A 106 -6.56 -4.70 -15.12
C VAL A 106 -5.23 -5.25 -14.64
N LYS A 107 -4.94 -6.51 -14.95
CA LYS A 107 -3.72 -7.16 -14.45
C LYS A 107 -2.46 -6.72 -15.17
N ASP A 108 -2.54 -6.13 -16.36
CA ASP A 108 -1.32 -5.75 -17.09
C ASP A 108 -0.68 -4.50 -16.50
N ASP A 109 -1.46 -3.44 -16.22
CA ASP A 109 -0.89 -2.17 -15.78
C ASP A 109 -0.24 -2.22 -14.40
N ILE A 110 -0.91 -2.82 -13.41
CA ILE A 110 -0.33 -2.95 -12.06
C ILE A 110 0.88 -3.88 -12.08
N ASN A 111 0.83 -5.00 -12.81
CA ASN A 111 1.98 -5.90 -12.86
C ASN A 111 3.17 -5.27 -13.59
N LEU A 112 2.94 -4.53 -14.68
CA LEU A 112 3.99 -3.79 -15.36
C LEU A 112 4.62 -2.74 -14.44
N PHE A 113 3.78 -1.97 -13.74
CA PHE A 113 4.24 -0.98 -12.76
C PHE A 113 5.09 -1.62 -11.65
N LEU A 114 4.63 -2.73 -11.07
CA LEU A 114 5.34 -3.40 -9.99
C LEU A 114 6.64 -4.04 -10.47
N LYS A 115 6.67 -4.60 -11.68
CA LYS A 115 7.88 -5.15 -12.28
C LYS A 115 8.97 -4.07 -12.50
N GLU A 116 8.57 -2.85 -12.83
CA GLU A 116 9.51 -1.72 -12.96
C GLU A 116 10.03 -1.23 -11.60
N ASN A 117 9.19 -1.25 -10.56
CA ASN A 117 9.55 -0.78 -9.21
C ASN A 117 10.27 -1.84 -8.36
N PHE A 118 10.08 -3.12 -8.66
CA PHE A 118 10.69 -4.27 -7.99
C PHE A 118 11.32 -5.19 -9.06
N PRO A 119 12.49 -4.80 -9.62
CA PRO A 119 13.10 -5.48 -10.77
C PRO A 119 13.92 -6.72 -10.42
N GLY A 120 13.94 -7.13 -9.16
CA GLY A 120 14.72 -8.27 -8.68
C GLY A 120 13.97 -9.59 -8.86
N ASN A 121 14.13 -10.48 -7.88
CA ASN A 121 13.46 -11.77 -7.85
C ASN A 121 12.27 -11.74 -6.89
N GLU A 122 11.55 -10.63 -6.86
CA GLU A 122 10.37 -10.49 -6.01
C GLU A 122 9.12 -11.07 -6.66
N GLU A 123 8.20 -11.54 -5.82
CA GLU A 123 6.81 -11.70 -6.20
C GLU A 123 5.93 -10.76 -5.37
N TRP A 124 4.74 -10.49 -5.89
CA TRP A 124 3.84 -9.53 -5.28
C TRP A 124 2.36 -9.94 -5.34
N LEU A 125 1.62 -9.42 -4.37
CA LEU A 125 0.16 -9.44 -4.34
C LEU A 125 -0.35 -8.01 -4.22
N PHE A 126 -1.19 -7.59 -5.16
CA PHE A 126 -1.90 -6.31 -5.09
C PHE A 126 -3.36 -6.53 -4.71
N PHE A 127 -3.90 -5.69 -3.83
CA PHE A 127 -5.31 -5.69 -3.48
C PHE A 127 -5.79 -4.32 -3.01
N ILE A 128 -7.09 -4.09 -3.08
CA ILE A 128 -7.75 -2.89 -2.53
C ILE A 128 -8.65 -3.36 -1.41
N ASN A 129 -8.57 -2.71 -0.25
CA ASN A 129 -9.48 -3.02 0.86
C ASN A 129 -10.93 -2.75 0.42
N PRO A 130 -11.89 -3.62 0.77
CA PRO A 130 -13.31 -3.35 0.55
C PRO A 130 -13.72 -1.98 1.09
N PRO A 131 -14.68 -1.28 0.46
CA PRO A 131 -15.06 0.09 0.85
C PRO A 131 -15.36 0.24 2.34
N GLN A 132 -15.90 -0.77 3.01
CA GLN A 132 -16.23 -0.73 4.44
C GLN A 132 -14.99 -0.76 5.35
N LEU A 133 -13.88 -1.34 4.88
CA LEU A 133 -12.64 -1.52 5.64
C LEU A 133 -11.60 -0.41 5.40
N GLN A 134 -11.76 0.41 4.36
CA GLN A 134 -10.83 1.50 4.07
C GLN A 134 -10.85 2.56 5.18
N SER A 135 -9.69 2.94 5.69
CA SER A 135 -9.57 4.01 6.70
C SER A 135 -9.56 5.42 6.09
N ILE A 136 -9.22 5.53 4.80
CA ILE A 136 -9.15 6.76 4.01
C ILE A 136 -10.10 6.56 2.84
N LYS A 137 -10.99 7.53 2.58
CA LYS A 137 -12.11 7.33 1.64
C LYS A 137 -11.97 8.16 0.37
N ASN A 138 -11.26 9.27 0.44
CA ASN A 138 -11.21 10.27 -0.63
C ASN A 138 -9.92 10.20 -1.45
N ILE A 139 -9.05 9.23 -1.17
CA ILE A 139 -7.78 9.03 -1.88
C ILE A 139 -7.72 7.58 -2.33
N TRP A 140 -7.49 7.36 -3.63
CA TRP A 140 -7.32 6.02 -4.15
C TRP A 140 -6.03 5.41 -3.63
N HIS A 141 -6.13 4.22 -3.05
CA HIS A 141 -4.97 3.48 -2.56
C HIS A 141 -5.16 1.98 -2.72
N GLY A 142 -4.07 1.31 -3.08
CA GLY A 142 -3.98 -0.15 -3.09
C GLY A 142 -2.84 -0.61 -2.18
N HIS A 143 -2.99 -1.82 -1.66
CA HIS A 143 -2.00 -2.49 -0.83
C HIS A 143 -1.20 -3.45 -1.68
N ILE A 144 0.11 -3.50 -1.45
CA ILE A 144 1.01 -4.39 -2.15
C ILE A 144 1.82 -5.15 -1.10
N PHE A 145 1.76 -6.47 -1.15
CA PHE A 145 2.70 -7.33 -0.46
C PHE A 145 3.80 -7.72 -1.42
N VAL A 146 5.05 -7.62 -0.99
CA VAL A 146 6.24 -7.96 -1.78
C VAL A 146 7.11 -8.90 -0.95
N ARG A 147 7.60 -9.99 -1.55
CA ARG A 147 8.60 -10.85 -0.93
C ARG A 147 9.63 -11.31 -1.96
N ASP A 148 10.86 -11.55 -1.50
CA ASP A 148 11.94 -12.12 -2.31
C ASP A 148 11.75 -13.65 -2.44
N ILE A 149 11.71 -14.15 -3.68
CA ILE A 149 11.50 -15.57 -3.98
C ILE A 149 12.73 -16.41 -3.62
N LEU A 150 13.95 -15.87 -3.77
CA LEU A 150 15.19 -16.62 -3.54
C LEU A 150 15.56 -16.70 -2.06
N ASN A 151 15.23 -15.65 -1.31
CA ASN A 151 15.55 -15.56 0.12
C ASN A 151 14.39 -15.99 1.04
N THR A 152 13.20 -16.24 0.50
CA THR A 152 12.08 -16.78 1.30
C THR A 152 11.91 -18.28 1.02
N PRO A 153 12.22 -19.18 1.97
CA PRO A 153 11.93 -20.59 1.78
C PRO A 153 10.42 -20.81 1.60
N ASN A 154 10.04 -21.60 0.59
CA ASN A 154 8.66 -22.06 0.46
C ASN A 154 8.29 -22.87 1.70
N LYS A 155 7.42 -22.33 2.56
CA LYS A 155 6.78 -23.12 3.60
C LYS A 155 5.82 -24.08 2.91
N THR A 156 6.24 -25.34 2.79
CA THR A 156 5.42 -26.48 2.36
C THR A 156 4.28 -26.75 3.33
#